data_AF-A0A9D7B7P1-F1
#
_entry.id   AF-A0A9D7B7P1-F1
#
_cell.length_a   1.000
_cell.length_b   1.000
_cell.length_c   1.000
_cell.angle_alpha   90.00
_cell.angle_beta   90.00
_cell.angle_gamma   90.00
#
_symmetry.space_group_name_H-M   'P 1'
#
loop_
_entity.id
_entity.type
_entity.pdbx_description
1 polymer ?
#
loop_
_entity_poly.entity_id
_entity_poly.type
_entity_poly.pdbx_seq_one_letter_code
_entity_poly.pdbx_strand_id
1 'polypeptide(L)'
;MPTPIIMPRSNSRLLIALLAMLLASSAHSQGNPVRVKELPFVNAAANRIIFKGDSAAWARFHAKLDKLVFEGEGRMSIAHIGGSHVQADQWSMQLRHRLQTLSPGMRAGRGFVFPYAMAKSNTPWWYRPEYTGKWTAVRNVTRADSSILGIAESAPPRVTRSLS
;
A
#
# COMPACT_ATOMS: atom_id res chain seq x y z
N MET A 1 79.37 13.49 -22.35
CA MET A 1 78.51 13.65 -21.15
C MET A 1 77.36 12.66 -21.28
N PRO A 2 77.11 11.74 -20.32
CA PRO A 2 76.01 10.80 -20.44
C PRO A 2 74.72 11.44 -19.89
N THR A 3 73.64 11.35 -20.67
CA THR A 3 72.28 11.73 -20.26
C THR A 3 71.72 10.72 -19.24
N PRO A 4 71.07 11.16 -18.15
CA PRO A 4 70.51 10.25 -17.16
C PRO A 4 69.25 9.55 -17.70
N ILE A 5 69.20 8.23 -17.54
CA ILE A 5 68.02 7.41 -17.83
C ILE A 5 67.03 7.59 -16.68
N ILE A 6 65.90 8.25 -16.96
CA ILE A 6 64.79 8.40 -16.00
C ILE A 6 63.98 7.10 -16.01
N MET A 7 64.11 6.31 -14.95
CA MET A 7 63.32 5.08 -14.78
C MET A 7 61.87 5.45 -14.40
N PRO A 8 60.84 4.87 -15.04
CA PRO A 8 59.45 5.21 -14.74
C PRO A 8 59.05 4.75 -13.33
N ARG A 9 58.43 5.65 -12.56
CA ARG A 9 57.88 5.33 -11.23
C ARG A 9 56.79 4.26 -11.36
N SER A 10 56.96 3.14 -10.68
CA SER A 10 55.99 2.03 -10.64
C SER A 10 54.67 2.46 -9.98
N ASN A 11 53.57 2.39 -10.74
CA ASN A 11 52.20 2.67 -10.27
C ASN A 11 51.62 1.57 -9.37
N SER A 12 52.37 0.48 -9.13
CA SER A 12 51.95 -0.70 -8.37
C SER A 12 51.63 -0.35 -6.91
N ARG A 13 52.34 0.63 -6.33
CA ARG A 13 52.07 1.10 -4.96
C ARG A 13 50.73 1.83 -4.84
N LEU A 14 50.34 2.57 -5.89
CA LEU A 14 49.07 3.27 -5.94
C LEU A 14 47.90 2.28 -6.07
N LEU A 15 48.09 1.24 -6.90
CA LEU A 15 47.13 0.14 -7.05
C LEU A 15 46.93 -0.64 -5.75
N ILE A 16 48.02 -0.96 -5.04
CA ILE A 16 47.95 -1.66 -3.74
C ILE A 16 47.24 -0.78 -2.70
N ALA A 17 47.53 0.52 -2.67
CA ALA A 17 46.87 1.45 -1.76
C ALA A 17 45.35 1.56 -2.04
N LEU A 18 44.95 1.65 -3.31
CA LEU A 18 43.55 1.66 -3.73
C LEU A 18 42.82 0.36 -3.37
N LEU A 19 43.47 -0.78 -3.58
CA LEU A 19 42.91 -2.10 -3.23
C LEU A 19 42.74 -2.26 -1.72
N ALA A 20 43.72 -1.82 -0.93
CA ALA A 20 43.65 -1.82 0.53
C ALA A 20 42.53 -0.91 1.05
N MET A 21 42.30 0.24 0.41
CA MET A 21 41.18 1.15 0.73
C MET A 21 39.81 0.53 0.42
N LEU A 22 39.68 -0.20 -0.71
CA LEU A 22 38.46 -0.92 -1.02
C LEU A 22 38.18 -2.06 -0.03
N LEU A 23 39.21 -2.81 0.35
CA LEU A 23 39.10 -3.91 1.31
C LEU A 23 38.81 -3.44 2.75
N ALA A 24 39.24 -2.22 3.11
CA ALA A 24 38.95 -1.61 4.40
C ALA A 24 37.52 -1.02 4.50
N SER A 25 36.78 -0.98 3.39
CA SER A 25 35.41 -0.46 3.36
C SER A 25 34.46 -1.48 3.98
N SER A 26 34.11 -1.28 5.26
CA SER A 26 33.08 -2.07 5.93
C SER A 26 31.71 -1.69 5.36
N ALA A 27 31.11 -2.55 4.53
CA ALA A 27 29.75 -2.35 4.05
C ALA A 27 28.77 -2.50 5.22
N HIS A 28 28.23 -1.38 5.71
CA HIS A 28 27.19 -1.40 6.71
C HIS A 28 25.86 -1.64 6.00
N SER A 29 25.22 -2.76 6.29
CA SER A 29 23.85 -3.01 5.84
C SER A 29 22.91 -2.04 6.54
N GLN A 30 22.03 -1.41 5.77
CA GLN A 30 20.94 -0.62 6.32
C GLN A 30 19.95 -1.60 6.98
N GLY A 31 19.70 -1.46 8.28
CA GLY A 31 18.68 -2.25 8.95
C GLY A 31 17.33 -2.06 8.26
N ASN A 32 16.53 -3.12 8.14
CA ASN A 32 15.23 -3.04 7.48
C ASN A 32 14.35 -2.00 8.22
N PRO A 33 14.03 -0.84 7.60
CA PRO A 33 13.30 0.23 8.26
C PRO A 33 11.84 -0.14 8.56
N VAL A 34 11.37 -1.27 8.01
CA VAL A 34 10.01 -1.80 8.20
C VAL A 34 10.00 -3.01 9.12
N ARG A 35 11.13 -3.39 9.75
CA ARG A 35 11.17 -4.49 10.71
C ARG A 35 10.30 -4.15 11.92
N VAL A 36 9.18 -4.85 12.03
CA VAL A 36 8.29 -4.78 13.19
C VAL A 36 8.81 -5.68 14.31
N LYS A 37 8.60 -5.26 15.56
CA LYS A 37 8.93 -6.08 16.74
C LYS A 37 8.12 -7.37 16.67
N GLU A 38 8.79 -8.51 16.82
CA GLU A 38 8.11 -9.79 16.93
C GLU A 38 7.30 -9.84 18.22
N LEU A 39 6.02 -10.16 18.07
CA LEU A 39 5.08 -10.26 19.18
C LEU A 39 4.79 -11.74 19.40
N PRO A 40 4.94 -12.28 20.63
CA PRO A 40 4.85 -13.71 20.89
C PRO A 40 3.46 -14.30 20.59
N PHE A 41 2.43 -13.45 20.49
CA PHE A 41 1.06 -13.84 20.16
C PHE A 41 0.74 -13.76 18.66
N VAL A 42 1.65 -13.26 17.82
CA VAL A 42 1.44 -13.16 16.37
C VAL A 42 2.08 -14.35 15.66
N ASN A 43 1.27 -15.20 15.03
CA ASN A 43 1.78 -16.26 14.18
C ASN A 43 2.25 -15.69 12.83
N ALA A 44 3.53 -15.32 12.75
CA ALA A 44 4.12 -14.79 11.51
C ALA A 44 4.06 -15.79 10.35
N ALA A 45 4.10 -17.09 10.61
CA ALA A 45 4.03 -18.12 9.57
C ALA A 45 2.64 -18.19 8.89
N ALA A 46 1.59 -17.69 9.55
CA ALA A 46 0.26 -17.58 8.95
C ALA A 46 0.15 -16.38 7.99
N ASN A 47 1.02 -15.37 8.12
CA ASN A 47 0.99 -14.18 7.29
C ASN A 47 1.70 -14.44 5.95
N ARG A 48 0.93 -14.92 4.96
CA ARG A 48 1.42 -15.22 3.62
C ARG A 48 0.64 -14.45 2.57
N ILE A 49 1.35 -13.91 1.57
CA ILE A 49 0.73 -13.36 0.37
C ILE A 49 0.47 -14.53 -0.58
N ILE A 50 -0.79 -14.75 -0.93
CA ILE A 50 -1.19 -15.84 -1.84
C ILE A 50 -1.38 -15.25 -3.23
N PHE A 51 -0.55 -15.69 -4.18
CA PHE A 51 -0.70 -15.39 -5.59
C PHE A 51 -1.55 -16.47 -6.26
N LYS A 52 -2.65 -16.07 -6.89
CA LYS A 52 -3.46 -16.99 -7.69
C LYS A 52 -2.92 -17.03 -9.12
N GLY A 53 -2.65 -18.22 -9.64
CA GLY A 53 -2.15 -18.41 -11.01
C GLY A 53 -0.64 -18.19 -11.12
N ASP A 54 -0.22 -17.67 -12.26
CA ASP A 54 1.18 -17.36 -12.55
C ASP A 54 1.63 -15.99 -11.97
N SER A 55 2.86 -15.60 -12.27
CA SER A 55 3.44 -14.33 -11.81
C SER A 55 2.94 -13.10 -12.59
N ALA A 56 2.12 -13.26 -13.63
CA ALA A 56 1.80 -12.16 -14.53
C ALA A 56 1.00 -11.04 -13.83
N ALA A 57 0.08 -11.38 -12.92
CA ALA A 57 -0.65 -10.39 -12.13
C ALA A 57 0.27 -9.59 -11.21
N TRP A 58 1.25 -10.27 -10.61
CA TRP A 58 2.23 -9.65 -9.72
C TRP A 58 3.20 -8.73 -10.48
N ALA A 59 3.67 -9.17 -11.65
CA ALA A 59 4.51 -8.37 -12.53
C ALA A 59 3.78 -7.10 -12.99
N ARG A 60 2.50 -7.20 -13.39
CA ARG A 60 1.68 -6.03 -13.74
C ARG A 60 1.49 -5.06 -12.57
N PHE A 61 1.29 -5.59 -11.35
CA PHE A 61 1.19 -4.76 -10.15
C PHE A 61 2.50 -4.01 -9.88
N HIS A 62 3.65 -4.68 -9.97
CA HIS A 62 4.97 -4.06 -9.78
C HIS A 62 5.26 -3.00 -10.84
N ALA A 63 5.08 -3.32 -12.12
CA ALA A 63 5.29 -2.36 -13.20
C ALA A 63 4.45 -1.09 -13.01
N LYS A 64 3.22 -1.22 -12.52
CA LYS A 64 2.36 -0.08 -12.22
C LYS A 64 2.81 0.69 -10.98
N LEU A 65 3.31 0.00 -9.96
CA LEU A 65 3.88 0.62 -8.77
C LEU A 65 5.16 1.37 -9.11
N ASP A 66 6.04 0.80 -9.92
CA ASP A 66 7.31 1.38 -10.34
C ASP A 66 7.08 2.68 -11.10
N LYS A 67 6.16 2.70 -12.08
CA LYS A 67 5.76 3.94 -12.76
C LYS A 67 5.23 4.99 -11.79
N LEU A 68 4.39 4.58 -10.83
CA LEU A 68 3.83 5.50 -9.84
C LEU A 68 4.91 6.08 -8.92
N VAL A 69 5.88 5.27 -8.49
CA VAL A 69 6.91 5.63 -7.50
C VAL A 69 8.07 6.40 -8.12
N PHE A 70 8.56 5.96 -9.28
CA PHE A 70 9.77 6.50 -9.91
C PHE A 70 9.48 7.56 -10.96
N GLU A 71 8.37 7.43 -11.69
CA GLU A 71 7.99 8.38 -12.75
C GLU A 71 6.91 9.37 -12.27
N GLY A 72 6.23 9.07 -11.16
CA GLY A 72 5.09 9.86 -10.68
C GLY A 72 3.84 9.68 -11.55
N GLU A 73 3.82 8.65 -12.41
CA GLU A 73 2.81 8.47 -13.44
C GLU A 73 1.75 7.43 -13.08
N GLY A 74 0.52 7.72 -13.46
CA GLY A 74 -0.61 6.80 -13.36
C GLY A 74 -1.33 6.84 -12.01
N ARG A 75 -2.19 5.84 -11.79
CA ARG A 75 -3.04 5.74 -10.60
C ARG A 75 -3.29 4.29 -10.24
N MET A 76 -3.01 3.92 -8.99
CA MET A 76 -3.35 2.61 -8.44
C MET A 76 -4.60 2.69 -7.56
N SER A 77 -5.52 1.73 -7.72
CA SER A 77 -6.71 1.58 -6.89
C SER A 77 -6.63 0.25 -6.18
N ILE A 78 -6.69 0.28 -4.86
CA ILE A 78 -6.57 -0.90 -4.00
C ILE A 78 -7.89 -1.05 -3.25
N ALA A 79 -8.52 -2.22 -3.39
CA ALA A 79 -9.68 -2.60 -2.62
C ALA A 79 -9.23 -3.47 -1.44
N HIS A 80 -9.58 -3.06 -0.21
CA HIS A 80 -9.34 -3.83 0.99
C HIS A 80 -10.68 -4.34 1.52
N ILE A 81 -10.89 -5.65 1.44
CA ILE A 81 -12.14 -6.31 1.84
C ILE A 81 -11.87 -7.11 3.11
N GLY A 82 -12.70 -6.92 4.13
CA GLY A 82 -12.56 -7.60 5.41
C GLY A 82 -13.71 -7.32 6.37
N GLY A 83 -13.59 -7.80 7.61
CA GLY A 83 -14.58 -7.62 8.66
C GLY A 83 -14.62 -6.20 9.25
N SER A 84 -15.21 -6.07 10.44
CA SER A 84 -15.47 -4.78 11.11
C SER A 84 -14.25 -3.86 11.25
N HIS A 85 -13.04 -4.38 11.44
CA HIS A 85 -11.80 -3.59 11.56
C HIS A 85 -11.36 -2.92 10.26
N VAL A 86 -11.65 -3.56 9.12
CA VAL A 86 -11.49 -2.97 7.78
C VAL A 86 -12.66 -2.02 7.52
N GLN A 87 -13.87 -2.43 7.90
CA GLN A 87 -15.06 -1.60 7.78
C GLN A 87 -14.92 -0.31 8.58
N ALA A 88 -14.32 -0.26 9.77
CA ALA A 88 -14.13 0.98 10.54
C ALA A 88 -12.96 1.86 10.04
N ASP A 89 -12.35 1.52 8.90
CA ASP A 89 -11.18 2.18 8.30
C ASP A 89 -9.93 2.22 9.21
N GLN A 90 -9.86 1.46 10.31
CA GLN A 90 -8.68 1.45 11.18
C GLN A 90 -7.46 0.87 10.46
N TRP A 91 -7.60 -0.31 9.86
CA TRP A 91 -6.50 -0.97 9.14
C TRP A 91 -6.28 -0.39 7.75
N SER A 92 -7.37 -0.02 7.07
CA SER A 92 -7.33 0.61 5.76
C SER A 92 -6.70 2.00 5.80
N MET A 93 -6.92 2.78 6.87
CA MET A 93 -6.21 4.05 7.09
C MET A 93 -4.71 3.83 7.22
N GLN A 94 -4.26 2.87 8.02
CA GLN A 94 -2.84 2.61 8.21
C GLN A 94 -2.17 2.16 6.89
N LEU A 95 -2.83 1.30 6.13
CA LEU A 95 -2.36 0.87 4.81
C LEU A 95 -2.27 2.06 3.85
N ARG A 96 -3.32 2.88 3.78
CA ARG A 96 -3.35 4.10 2.95
C ARG A 96 -2.21 5.04 3.31
N HIS A 97 -1.98 5.29 4.60
CA HIS A 97 -0.90 6.14 5.07
C HIS A 97 0.47 5.61 4.66
N ARG A 98 0.72 4.31 4.89
CA ARG A 98 2.01 3.68 4.52
C ARG A 98 2.27 3.73 3.02
N LEU A 99 1.24 3.52 2.20
CA LEU A 99 1.36 3.63 0.76
C LEU A 99 1.67 5.07 0.34
N GLN A 100 0.99 6.07 0.88
CA GLN A 100 1.26 7.49 0.57
C GLN A 100 2.68 7.92 0.95
N THR A 101 3.30 7.28 1.94
CA THR A 101 4.67 7.58 2.38
C THR A 101 5.76 6.82 1.62
N LEU A 102 5.41 6.02 0.60
CA LEU A 102 6.41 5.26 -0.16
C LEU A 102 7.36 6.15 -0.98
N SER A 103 6.85 7.26 -1.54
CA SER A 103 7.64 8.20 -2.33
C SER A 103 7.18 9.64 -2.07
N PRO A 104 8.08 10.62 -2.02
CA PRO A 104 7.70 12.03 -1.94
C PRO A 104 6.75 12.41 -3.08
N GLY A 105 5.71 13.18 -2.77
CA GLY A 105 4.73 13.63 -3.76
C GLY A 105 3.63 12.63 -4.10
N MET A 106 3.65 11.41 -3.56
CA MET A 106 2.52 10.49 -3.68
C MET A 106 1.29 11.04 -2.94
N ARG A 107 0.17 11.09 -3.66
CA ARG A 107 -1.13 11.50 -3.11
C ARG A 107 -2.11 10.35 -3.33
N ALA A 108 -2.74 9.88 -2.26
CA ALA A 108 -3.86 8.94 -2.39
C ALA A 108 -5.15 9.60 -1.93
N GLY A 109 -6.19 9.52 -2.76
CA GLY A 109 -7.54 9.86 -2.34
C GLY A 109 -8.07 8.83 -1.34
N ARG A 110 -9.13 9.20 -0.59
CA ARG A 110 -9.78 8.28 0.35
C ARG A 110 -10.41 7.07 -0.35
N GLY A 111 -10.78 7.25 -1.62
CA GLY A 111 -11.42 6.23 -2.44
C GLY A 111 -12.89 6.07 -2.08
N PHE A 112 -13.39 4.86 -2.26
CA PHE A 112 -14.73 4.48 -1.82
C PHE A 112 -14.78 4.40 -0.29
N VAL A 113 -15.75 5.09 0.33
CA VAL A 113 -15.98 5.08 1.78
C VAL A 113 -17.36 4.49 2.04
N PHE A 114 -17.45 3.56 2.98
CA PHE A 114 -18.73 2.97 3.37
C PHE A 114 -19.68 4.06 3.90
N PRO A 115 -20.96 4.06 3.51
CA PRO A 115 -21.89 5.11 3.89
C PRO A 115 -22.43 4.92 5.33
N TYR A 116 -21.57 4.96 6.34
CA TYR A 116 -21.91 4.56 7.72
C TYR A 116 -23.16 5.21 8.28
N ALA A 117 -23.24 6.55 8.29
CA ALA A 117 -24.36 7.28 8.88
C ALA A 117 -25.67 7.03 8.12
N MET A 118 -25.60 7.01 6.79
CA MET A 118 -26.73 6.67 5.92
C MET A 118 -27.21 5.23 6.14
N ALA A 119 -26.30 4.30 6.40
CA ALA A 119 -26.58 2.90 6.69
C ALA A 119 -26.89 2.62 8.18
N LYS A 120 -27.01 3.67 9.01
CA LYS A 120 -27.22 3.57 10.46
C LYS A 120 -26.23 2.61 11.15
N SER A 121 -24.97 2.65 10.70
CA SER A 121 -23.87 1.88 11.26
C SER A 121 -22.98 2.76 12.12
N ASN A 122 -22.16 2.14 12.98
CA ASN A 122 -21.21 2.86 13.81
C ASN A 122 -20.24 3.65 12.92
N THR A 123 -20.28 4.97 13.04
CA THR A 123 -19.51 5.87 12.19
C THR A 123 -18.20 6.21 12.91
N PRO A 124 -17.03 6.13 12.25
CA PRO A 124 -15.77 6.55 12.85
C PRO A 124 -15.85 8.01 13.34
N TRP A 125 -15.25 8.33 14.48
CA TRP A 125 -15.36 9.66 15.10
C TRP A 125 -14.93 10.82 14.20
N TRP A 126 -14.00 10.57 13.28
CA TRP A 126 -13.46 11.53 12.32
C TRP A 126 -14.25 11.62 11.01
N TYR A 127 -15.31 10.84 10.85
CA TYR A 127 -16.17 10.84 9.66
C TYR A 127 -17.57 11.30 10.05
N ARG A 128 -18.01 12.45 9.53
CA ARG A 128 -19.37 12.97 9.76
C ARG A 128 -19.95 13.40 8.42
N PRO A 129 -20.54 12.48 7.65
CA PRO A 129 -21.12 12.83 6.36
C PRO A 129 -22.42 13.62 6.58
N GLU A 130 -22.58 14.69 5.83
CA GLU A 130 -23.89 15.32 5.63
C GLU A 130 -24.63 14.54 4.52
N TYR A 131 -25.89 14.21 4.75
CA TYR A 131 -26.70 13.46 3.80
C TYR A 131 -28.17 13.89 3.85
N THR A 132 -28.85 13.77 2.72
CA THR A 132 -30.27 14.06 2.57
C THR A 132 -31.04 12.80 2.15
N GLY A 133 -32.37 12.83 2.35
CA GLY A 133 -33.25 11.72 1.98
C GLY A 133 -33.29 10.56 2.97
N LYS A 134 -34.11 9.55 2.68
CA LYS A 134 -34.22 8.32 3.47
C LYS A 134 -33.36 7.22 2.83
N TRP A 135 -32.43 6.69 3.61
CA TRP A 135 -31.53 5.60 3.21
C TRP A 135 -31.93 4.30 3.92
N THR A 136 -31.97 3.21 3.16
CA THR A 136 -32.22 1.86 3.66
C THR A 136 -31.01 1.00 3.35
N ALA A 137 -30.36 0.46 4.38
CA ALA A 137 -29.24 -0.47 4.22
C ALA A 137 -29.73 -1.92 4.28
N VAL A 138 -29.12 -2.78 3.48
CA VAL A 138 -29.45 -4.22 3.43
C VAL A 138 -28.17 -5.01 3.66
N ARG A 139 -28.11 -5.85 4.69
CA ARG A 139 -26.88 -6.59 5.03
C ARG A 139 -26.97 -8.05 4.61
N ASN A 140 -25.86 -8.64 4.18
CA ASN A 140 -25.79 -10.05 3.80
C ASN A 140 -25.98 -11.02 4.99
N VAL A 141 -25.94 -10.50 6.22
CA VAL A 141 -26.22 -11.27 7.44
C VAL A 141 -27.70 -11.32 7.82
N THR A 142 -28.54 -10.53 7.15
CA THR A 142 -29.99 -10.47 7.43
C THR A 142 -30.70 -11.52 6.58
N ARG A 143 -31.29 -12.51 7.23
CA ARG A 143 -31.85 -13.73 6.60
C ARG A 143 -33.05 -13.50 5.66
N ALA A 144 -33.56 -12.27 5.54
CA ALA A 144 -34.89 -11.98 4.99
C ALA A 144 -34.90 -11.01 3.80
N ASP A 145 -33.75 -10.57 3.29
CA ASP A 145 -33.73 -9.56 2.23
C ASP A 145 -33.14 -10.14 0.94
N SER A 146 -33.99 -10.35 -0.06
CA SER A 146 -33.63 -10.82 -1.41
C SER A 146 -33.09 -9.71 -2.31
N SER A 147 -32.78 -8.54 -1.73
CA SER A 147 -32.27 -7.39 -2.46
C SER A 147 -30.87 -7.66 -3.03
N ILE A 148 -30.62 -7.17 -4.25
CA ILE A 148 -29.28 -7.18 -4.86
C ILE A 148 -28.36 -6.30 -4.00
N LEU A 149 -27.28 -6.90 -3.48
CA LEU A 149 -26.30 -6.21 -2.66
C LEU A 149 -25.23 -5.56 -3.55
N GLY A 150 -25.00 -4.26 -3.35
CA GLY A 150 -23.80 -3.58 -3.85
C GLY A 150 -22.54 -3.94 -3.05
N ILE A 151 -21.38 -3.46 -3.50
CA ILE A 151 -20.05 -3.73 -2.90
C ILE A 151 -19.91 -3.29 -1.42
N ALA A 152 -20.87 -2.53 -0.92
CA ALA A 152 -20.96 -2.05 0.45
C ALA A 152 -22.31 -2.35 1.09
N GLU A 153 -22.98 -3.44 0.69
CA GLU A 153 -24.25 -3.85 1.30
C GLU A 153 -25.30 -2.72 1.24
N SER A 154 -25.22 -1.90 0.18
CA SER A 154 -26.13 -0.79 -0.08
C SER A 154 -27.04 -1.18 -1.24
N ALA A 155 -28.35 -1.17 -1.00
CA ALA A 155 -29.34 -1.21 -2.06
C ALA A 155 -29.60 0.23 -2.55
N PRO A 156 -29.79 0.47 -3.86
CA PRO A 156 -30.23 1.78 -4.33
C PRO A 156 -31.58 2.15 -3.70
N PRO A 157 -31.86 3.45 -3.48
CA PRO A 157 -33.15 3.88 -2.98
C PRO A 157 -34.25 3.38 -3.92
N ARG A 158 -35.30 2.79 -3.35
CA ARG A 158 -36.46 2.31 -4.10
C ARG A 158 -37.14 3.53 -4.72
N VAL A 159 -36.95 3.75 -6.03
CA VAL A 159 -37.66 4.80 -6.76
C VAL A 159 -39.12 4.39 -6.89
N THR A 160 -39.93 4.74 -5.91
CA THR A 160 -41.38 4.82 -6.10
C THR A 160 -41.63 6.03 -6.98
N ARG A 161 -41.75 5.81 -8.30
CA ARG A 161 -42.44 6.79 -9.16
C ARG A 161 -43.87 6.91 -8.61
N SER A 162 -44.19 8.00 -7.91
CA SER A 162 -45.58 8.41 -7.81
C SER A 162 -45.97 8.89 -9.21
N LEU A 163 -46.76 8.08 -9.90
CA LEU A 163 -47.53 8.57 -11.03
C LEU A 163 -48.60 9.48 -10.42
N SER A 164 -48.42 10.79 -10.58
CA SER A 164 -49.51 11.79 -10.51
C SER A 164 -50.11 11.94 -11.90
#